data_AF-A0A8S3DKD7-F1
#
_entry.id   AF-A0A8S3DKD7-F1
#
_cell.length_a   1.000
_cell.length_b   1.000
_cell.length_c   1.000
_cell.angle_alpha   90.00
_cell.angle_beta   90.00
_cell.angle_gamma   90.00
#
_symmetry.space_group_name_H-M   'P 1'
#
loop_
_entity.id
_entity.type
_entity.pdbx_description
1 polymer ?
#
loop_
_entity_poly.entity_id
_entity_poly.type
_entity_poly.pdbx_seq_one_letter_code
_entity_poly.pdbx_strand_id
1 'polypeptide(L)'
;IALYNVGKIPRQNLIDEFTIVVESSNQPQAAVDLWTTVRCMSQLPSDYLINRTSLPSQQAIVLSARNYLEYSFRIQLSKLFINLVPDEDIHKPGAIYKLIIRYIRQKHPNIVHIIDDDGNIDDLPIWSILFYCLRAGDLQSALNAAKRC
;
A
#
# COMPACT_ATOMS: atom_id res chain seq x y z
N ILE A 1 16.71 0.17 -52.69
CA ILE A 1 17.28 0.57 -51.38
C ILE A 1 16.17 0.37 -50.35
N ALA A 2 16.22 -0.75 -49.64
CA ALA A 2 15.17 -1.19 -48.73
C ALA A 2 15.19 -0.35 -47.44
N LEU A 3 14.04 0.21 -47.09
CA LEU A 3 13.80 0.95 -45.86
C LEU A 3 13.81 -0.05 -44.69
N TYR A 4 14.79 0.08 -43.80
CA TYR A 4 14.80 -0.63 -42.53
C TYR A 4 13.64 -0.12 -41.66
N ASN A 5 12.56 -0.90 -41.63
CA ASN A 5 11.61 -0.90 -40.52
C ASN A 5 12.34 -1.38 -39.28
N VAL A 6 12.97 -0.47 -38.54
CA VAL A 6 13.36 -0.73 -37.15
C VAL A 6 12.07 -0.76 -36.34
N GLY A 7 11.52 -1.97 -36.19
CA GLY A 7 10.48 -2.22 -35.22
C GLY A 7 10.94 -1.68 -33.87
N LYS A 8 10.19 -0.74 -33.30
CA LYS A 8 10.47 -0.20 -31.97
C LYS A 8 10.54 -1.37 -30.99
N ILE A 9 11.75 -1.76 -30.61
CA ILE A 9 11.98 -2.67 -29.49
C ILE A 9 11.35 -1.96 -28.28
N PRO A 10 10.33 -2.56 -27.62
CA PRO A 10 9.75 -1.96 -26.43
C PRO A 10 10.88 -1.76 -25.43
N ARG A 11 11.03 -0.54 -24.90
CA ARG A 11 12.07 -0.25 -23.91
C ARG A 11 11.85 -1.20 -22.73
N GLN A 12 12.81 -2.08 -22.49
CA GLN A 12 12.81 -2.96 -21.33
C GLN A 12 12.79 -2.10 -20.06
N ASN A 13 11.89 -2.42 -19.15
CA ASN A 13 11.86 -1.77 -17.85
C ASN A 13 12.91 -2.43 -16.96
N LEU A 14 14.13 -1.87 -16.98
CA LEU A 14 15.25 -2.32 -16.15
C LEU A 14 14.85 -2.52 -14.68
N ILE A 15 13.91 -1.72 -14.19
CA ILE A 15 13.49 -1.77 -12.79
C ILE A 15 12.68 -3.03 -12.51
N ASP A 16 11.86 -3.49 -13.44
CA ASP A 16 11.15 -4.77 -13.29
C ASP A 16 12.14 -5.94 -13.29
N GLU A 17 13.15 -5.92 -14.17
CA GLU A 17 14.19 -6.96 -14.20
C GLU A 17 15.01 -7.00 -12.91
N PHE A 18 15.48 -5.84 -12.42
CA PHE A 18 16.20 -5.78 -11.15
C PHE A 18 15.33 -6.17 -9.96
N THR A 19 14.04 -5.82 -9.98
CA THR A 19 13.10 -6.25 -8.92
C THR A 19 12.98 -7.77 -8.90
N ILE A 20 12.83 -8.42 -10.06
CA ILE A 20 12.77 -9.90 -10.18
C ILE A 20 14.08 -10.54 -9.68
N VAL A 21 15.23 -9.98 -10.05
CA VAL A 21 16.54 -10.48 -9.59
C VAL A 21 16.67 -10.36 -8.07
N VAL A 22 16.22 -9.26 -7.48
CA VAL A 22 16.30 -9.02 -6.04
C VAL A 22 15.29 -9.88 -5.26
N GLU A 23 14.12 -10.16 -5.82
CA GLU A 23 13.13 -11.08 -5.24
C GLU A 23 13.57 -12.55 -5.31
N SER A 24 14.28 -12.94 -6.38
CA SER A 24 14.77 -14.31 -6.59
C SER A 24 16.12 -14.60 -5.93
N SER A 25 16.94 -13.57 -5.71
CA SER A 25 18.15 -13.69 -4.90
C SER A 25 17.77 -13.58 -3.42
N ASN A 26 18.36 -14.42 -2.57
CA ASN A 26 18.10 -14.46 -1.13
C ASN A 26 18.69 -13.23 -0.39
N GLN A 27 18.34 -12.03 -0.87
CA GLN A 27 18.81 -10.74 -0.37
C GLN A 27 18.05 -10.34 0.91
N PRO A 28 18.60 -9.43 1.71
CA PRO A 28 17.89 -8.88 2.86
C PRO A 28 16.57 -8.23 2.43
N GLN A 29 15.50 -8.39 3.22
CA GLN A 29 14.19 -7.78 2.95
C GLN A 29 14.27 -6.27 2.69
N ALA A 30 15.20 -5.57 3.35
CA ALA A 30 15.45 -4.15 3.13
C ALA A 30 15.84 -3.82 1.68
N ALA A 31 16.58 -4.70 1.00
CA ALA A 31 16.93 -4.52 -0.41
C ALA A 31 15.71 -4.71 -1.31
N VAL A 32 14.87 -5.72 -1.01
CA VAL A 32 13.59 -5.94 -1.72
C VAL A 32 12.66 -4.74 -1.57
N ASP A 33 12.50 -4.23 -0.35
CA ASP A 33 11.64 -3.08 -0.06
C ASP A 33 12.14 -1.80 -0.78
N LEU A 34 13.46 -1.61 -0.86
CA LEU A 34 14.05 -0.48 -1.56
C LEU A 34 13.79 -0.55 -3.08
N TRP A 35 13.97 -1.72 -3.70
CA TRP A 35 13.68 -1.91 -5.12
C TRP A 35 12.19 -1.79 -5.44
N THR A 36 11.33 -2.25 -4.54
CA THR A 36 9.87 -2.07 -4.67
C THR A 36 9.49 -0.58 -4.62
N THR A 37 10.16 0.20 -3.77
CA THR A 37 9.97 1.66 -3.69
C THR A 37 10.39 2.33 -5.01
N VAL A 38 11.56 1.97 -5.54
CA VAL A 38 12.07 2.50 -6.82
C VAL A 38 11.10 2.18 -7.96
N ARG A 39 10.57 0.94 -8.00
CA ARG A 39 9.57 0.50 -8.97
C ARG A 39 8.31 1.33 -8.96
N CYS A 40 7.80 1.68 -7.78
CA CYS A 40 6.61 2.52 -7.68
C CYS A 40 6.86 3.96 -8.14
N MET A 41 8.03 4.52 -7.79
CA MET A 41 8.39 5.88 -8.21
C MET A 41 8.68 6.00 -9.71
N SER A 42 9.12 4.92 -10.37
CA SER A 42 9.43 4.91 -11.80
C SER A 42 8.23 4.74 -12.73
N GLN A 43 7.07 4.36 -12.20
CA GLN A 43 5.82 4.27 -12.98
C GLN A 43 5.21 5.65 -13.30
N LEU A 44 5.81 6.74 -12.79
CA LEU A 44 5.39 8.10 -13.10
C LEU A 44 5.70 8.44 -14.58
N PRO A 45 4.74 8.95 -15.36
CA PRO A 45 4.98 9.35 -16.74
C PRO A 45 6.14 10.33 -16.88
N SER A 46 6.94 10.17 -17.93
CA SER A 46 8.15 10.98 -18.18
C SER A 46 7.89 12.48 -18.22
N ASP A 47 6.68 12.88 -18.62
CA ASP A 47 6.29 14.29 -18.75
C ASP A 47 6.28 14.99 -17.39
N TYR A 48 5.99 14.27 -16.30
CA TYR A 48 6.07 14.81 -14.95
C TYR A 48 7.52 15.02 -14.48
N LEU A 49 8.48 14.30 -15.08
CA LEU A 49 9.91 14.42 -14.76
C LEU A 49 10.57 15.64 -15.41
N ILE A 50 9.97 16.18 -16.48
CA ILE A 50 10.47 17.37 -17.19
C ILE A 50 10.15 18.65 -16.38
N ASN A 51 9.04 18.66 -15.64
CA ASN A 51 8.63 19.79 -14.81
C ASN A 51 8.31 19.34 -13.37
N ARG A 52 9.30 18.78 -12.67
CA ARG A 52 9.16 18.24 -11.31
C ARG A 52 8.65 19.26 -10.28
N THR A 53 8.83 20.55 -10.56
CA THR A 53 8.39 21.65 -9.71
C THR A 53 6.93 22.06 -9.96
N SER A 54 6.31 21.57 -11.03
CA SER A 54 4.90 21.84 -11.30
C SER A 54 4.00 21.13 -10.28
N LEU A 55 2.90 21.79 -9.91
CA LEU A 55 1.92 21.23 -8.99
C LEU A 55 1.39 19.85 -9.44
N PRO A 56 1.06 19.63 -10.74
CA PRO A 56 0.61 18.31 -11.20
C PRO A 56 1.67 17.21 -11.02
N SER A 57 2.95 17.51 -11.27
CA SER A 57 4.04 16.55 -11.05
C SER A 57 4.22 16.22 -9.58
N GLN A 58 4.18 17.23 -8.69
CA GLN A 58 4.28 17.00 -7.25
C GLN A 58 3.11 16.16 -6.73
N GLN A 59 1.88 16.47 -7.18
CA GLN A 59 0.69 15.69 -6.83
C GLN A 59 0.83 14.23 -7.30
N ALA A 60 1.29 13.98 -8.52
CA ALA A 60 1.51 12.64 -9.04
C ALA A 60 2.54 11.86 -8.21
N ILE A 61 3.65 12.50 -7.81
CA ILE A 61 4.68 11.91 -6.95
C ILE A 61 4.09 11.54 -5.58
N VAL A 62 3.38 12.47 -4.94
CA VAL A 62 2.77 12.24 -3.62
C VAL A 62 1.74 11.11 -3.68
N LEU A 63 0.91 11.09 -4.73
CA LEU A 63 -0.10 10.03 -4.92
C LEU A 63 0.56 8.66 -5.10
N SER A 64 1.60 8.56 -5.92
CA SER A 64 2.33 7.31 -6.12
C SER A 64 2.96 6.83 -4.81
N ALA A 65 3.67 7.71 -4.10
CA ALA A 65 4.27 7.38 -2.80
C ALA A 65 3.22 6.97 -1.75
N ARG A 66 2.08 7.67 -1.69
CA ARG A 66 0.98 7.32 -0.79
C ARG A 66 0.42 5.93 -1.10
N ASN A 67 0.11 5.66 -2.37
CA ASN A 67 -0.41 4.37 -2.80
C ASN A 67 0.56 3.22 -2.46
N TYR A 68 1.87 3.45 -2.62
CA TYR A 68 2.89 2.49 -2.19
C TYR A 68 2.87 2.23 -0.68
N LEU A 69 2.82 3.28 0.13
CA LEU A 69 2.82 3.15 1.59
C LEU A 69 1.55 2.45 2.10
N GLU A 70 0.41 2.69 1.47
CA GLU A 70 -0.85 1.99 1.73
C GLU A 70 -0.76 0.51 1.35
N TYR A 71 -0.26 0.21 0.15
CA TYR A 71 -0.03 -1.16 -0.33
C TYR A 71 0.94 -1.94 0.57
N SER A 72 2.10 -1.35 0.89
CA SER A 72 3.10 -1.94 1.77
C SER A 72 2.52 -2.29 3.15
N PHE A 73 1.70 -1.39 3.71
CA PHE A 73 0.99 -1.67 4.97
C PHE A 73 0.02 -2.85 4.85
N ARG A 74 -0.76 -2.94 3.77
CA ARG A 74 -1.66 -4.09 3.52
C ARG A 74 -0.90 -5.41 3.43
N ILE A 75 0.25 -5.42 2.75
CA ILE A 75 1.11 -6.60 2.63
C ILE A 75 1.67 -7.00 3.99
N GLN A 76 2.21 -6.05 4.77
CA GLN A 76 2.70 -6.32 6.12
C GLN A 76 1.60 -6.87 7.04
N LEU A 77 0.40 -6.28 6.99
CA LEU A 77 -0.74 -6.74 7.75
C LEU A 77 -1.13 -8.17 7.36
N SER A 78 -1.14 -8.48 6.06
CA SER A 78 -1.46 -9.82 5.56
C SER A 78 -0.38 -10.85 5.97
N LYS A 79 0.90 -10.46 5.94
CA LYS A 79 2.03 -11.28 6.44
C LYS A 79 1.99 -11.54 7.94
N LEU A 80 1.33 -10.71 8.75
CA LEU A 80 1.14 -10.97 10.18
C LEU A 80 0.04 -12.00 10.43
N PHE A 81 -0.94 -12.09 9.53
CA PHE A 81 -2.13 -12.92 9.66
C PHE A 81 -2.22 -13.98 8.56
N ILE A 82 -1.06 -14.52 8.16
CA ILE A 82 -0.90 -15.56 7.13
C ILE A 82 -2.03 -16.60 7.31
N ASN A 83 -2.74 -16.89 6.22
CA ASN A 83 -3.88 -17.83 6.09
C ASN A 83 -5.30 -17.26 6.19
N LEU A 84 -5.52 -15.94 6.33
CA LEU A 84 -6.89 -15.40 6.41
C LEU A 84 -7.42 -14.75 5.13
N VAL A 85 -6.56 -14.20 4.29
CA VAL A 85 -6.95 -13.53 3.04
C VAL A 85 -5.92 -13.89 1.96
N PRO A 86 -6.31 -14.54 0.86
CA PRO A 86 -5.45 -14.72 -0.31
C PRO A 86 -4.98 -13.36 -0.87
N ASP A 87 -3.78 -13.27 -1.45
CA ASP A 87 -3.27 -12.01 -2.04
C ASP A 87 -4.24 -11.38 -3.06
N GLU A 88 -4.99 -12.22 -3.78
CA GLU A 88 -6.03 -11.81 -4.74
C GLU A 88 -7.21 -11.06 -4.07
N ASP A 89 -7.49 -11.36 -2.80
CA ASP A 89 -8.60 -10.79 -2.04
C ASP A 89 -8.19 -9.57 -1.20
N ILE A 90 -6.89 -9.27 -1.06
CA ILE A 90 -6.40 -8.07 -0.35
C ILE A 90 -6.99 -6.79 -0.96
N HIS A 91 -7.28 -6.81 -2.26
CA HIS A 91 -7.84 -5.66 -2.97
C HIS A 91 -9.37 -5.58 -2.90
N LYS A 92 -10.05 -6.61 -2.38
CA LYS A 92 -11.52 -6.61 -2.26
C LYS A 92 -11.98 -5.68 -1.12
N PRO A 93 -13.06 -4.91 -1.33
CA PRO A 93 -13.65 -4.08 -0.29
C PRO A 93 -13.98 -4.90 0.97
N GLY A 94 -13.52 -4.43 2.14
CA GLY A 94 -13.81 -5.06 3.43
C GLY A 94 -12.94 -6.25 3.83
N ALA A 95 -12.09 -6.79 2.94
CA ALA A 95 -11.14 -7.84 3.29
C ALA A 95 -10.10 -7.34 4.31
N ILE A 96 -9.58 -6.13 4.08
CA ILE A 96 -8.59 -5.46 4.94
C ILE A 96 -9.20 -5.08 6.29
N TYR A 97 -10.46 -4.67 6.32
CA TYR A 97 -11.14 -4.29 7.56
C TYR A 97 -11.07 -5.41 8.61
N LYS A 98 -11.34 -6.66 8.21
CA LYS A 98 -11.26 -7.82 9.13
C LYS A 98 -9.84 -8.01 9.70
N LEU A 99 -8.82 -7.82 8.87
CA LEU A 99 -7.42 -7.90 9.30
C LEU A 99 -7.07 -6.77 10.27
N ILE A 100 -7.57 -5.56 10.03
CA ILE A 100 -7.39 -4.41 10.92
C ILE A 100 -8.01 -4.67 12.29
N ILE A 101 -9.27 -5.13 12.33
CA ILE A 101 -9.96 -5.47 13.59
C ILE A 101 -9.15 -6.49 14.39
N ARG A 102 -8.64 -7.54 13.73
CA ARG A 102 -7.82 -8.56 14.37
C ARG A 102 -6.47 -8.00 14.86
N TYR A 103 -5.83 -7.16 14.05
CA TYR A 103 -4.60 -6.48 14.41
C TYR A 103 -4.75 -5.61 15.66
N ILE A 104 -5.81 -4.80 15.71
CA ILE A 104 -6.11 -3.95 16.86
C ILE A 104 -6.32 -4.83 18.10
N ARG A 105 -7.13 -5.89 18.01
CA ARG A 105 -7.36 -6.82 19.14
C ARG A 105 -6.05 -7.45 19.65
N GLN A 106 -5.14 -7.84 18.77
CA GLN A 106 -3.86 -8.43 19.17
C GLN A 106 -2.90 -7.40 19.77
N LYS A 107 -2.84 -6.19 19.21
CA LYS A 107 -1.95 -5.12 19.68
C LYS A 107 -2.43 -4.48 20.98
N HIS A 108 -3.72 -4.53 21.25
CA HIS A 108 -4.38 -3.79 22.32
C HIS A 108 -5.24 -4.70 23.22
N PRO A 109 -4.73 -5.80 23.80
CA PRO A 109 -5.54 -6.62 24.71
C PRO A 109 -6.01 -5.84 25.94
N ASN A 110 -5.29 -4.76 26.33
CA ASN A 110 -5.53 -4.02 27.57
C ASN A 110 -5.73 -2.49 27.39
N ILE A 111 -5.68 -1.96 26.16
CA ILE A 111 -5.71 -0.49 25.94
C ILE A 111 -7.12 0.09 25.93
N VAL A 112 -8.16 -0.77 25.84
CA VAL A 112 -9.57 -0.39 25.99
C VAL A 112 -9.87 0.32 27.33
N HIS A 113 -8.99 0.19 28.33
CA HIS A 113 -9.14 0.84 29.64
C HIS A 113 -8.26 2.08 29.86
N ILE A 114 -7.36 2.44 28.94
CA ILE A 114 -6.36 3.51 29.15
C ILE A 114 -6.73 4.79 28.39
N ILE A 115 -7.52 4.68 27.33
CA ILE A 115 -7.95 5.82 26.53
C ILE A 115 -9.46 5.93 26.69
N ASP A 116 -9.93 6.97 27.37
CA ASP A 116 -11.33 7.40 27.38
C ASP A 116 -11.69 7.92 25.98
N ASP A 117 -11.72 7.02 24.99
CA ASP A 117 -12.00 7.37 23.60
C ASP A 117 -13.50 7.62 23.41
N ASP A 118 -13.84 8.54 22.50
CA ASP A 118 -15.18 9.04 22.13
C ASP A 118 -16.18 7.98 21.58
N GLY A 119 -15.96 6.68 21.84
CA GLY A 119 -16.87 5.61 21.46
C GLY A 119 -16.14 4.32 21.05
N ASN A 120 -16.82 3.20 21.27
CA ASN A 120 -16.34 1.87 20.89
C ASN A 120 -17.26 1.25 19.84
N ILE A 121 -16.66 0.53 18.88
CA ILE A 121 -17.37 -0.34 17.95
C ILE A 121 -16.86 -1.76 18.18
N ASP A 122 -17.76 -2.69 18.52
CA ASP A 122 -17.43 -4.10 18.73
C ASP A 122 -16.27 -4.30 19.73
N ASP A 123 -16.33 -3.57 20.84
CA ASP A 123 -15.35 -3.48 21.95
C ASP A 123 -13.96 -2.96 21.57
N LEU A 124 -13.86 -2.27 20.44
CA LEU A 124 -12.63 -1.64 19.97
C LEU A 124 -12.77 -0.11 19.90
N PRO A 125 -11.71 0.66 20.22
CA PRO A 125 -11.76 2.11 20.10
C PRO A 125 -11.97 2.54 18.66
N ILE A 126 -12.98 3.39 18.42
CA ILE A 126 -13.35 3.79 17.06
C ILE A 126 -12.20 4.50 16.33
N TRP A 127 -11.46 5.35 17.03
CA TRP A 127 -10.33 6.09 16.46
C TRP A 127 -9.23 5.16 15.96
N SER A 128 -9.00 4.04 16.63
CA SER A 128 -8.06 3.02 16.17
C SER A 128 -8.53 2.40 14.85
N ILE A 129 -9.81 2.05 14.76
CA ILE A 129 -10.39 1.49 13.53
C ILE A 129 -10.25 2.48 12.37
N LEU A 130 -10.64 3.74 12.58
CA LEU A 130 -10.55 4.79 11.57
C LEU A 130 -9.11 5.02 11.11
N PHE A 131 -8.18 5.17 12.05
CA PHE A 131 -6.77 5.38 11.77
C PHE A 131 -6.20 4.27 10.89
N TYR A 132 -6.41 3.00 11.27
CA TYR A 132 -5.86 1.89 10.50
C TYR A 132 -6.55 1.66 9.16
N CYS A 133 -7.85 1.95 9.03
CA CYS A 133 -8.53 1.94 7.74
C CYS A 133 -7.95 3.00 6.79
N LEU A 134 -7.73 4.22 7.29
CA LEU A 134 -7.09 5.29 6.53
C LEU A 134 -5.64 4.96 6.18
N ARG A 135 -4.88 4.38 7.12
CA ARG A 135 -3.49 3.97 6.91
C ARG A 135 -3.35 2.90 5.83
N ALA A 136 -4.37 2.05 5.69
CA ALA A 136 -4.46 1.08 4.62
C ALA A 136 -5.01 1.66 3.30
N GLY A 137 -5.50 2.89 3.26
CA GLY A 137 -6.18 3.45 2.08
C GLY A 137 -7.58 2.88 1.85
N ASP A 138 -8.20 2.25 2.85
CA ASP A 138 -9.59 1.75 2.77
C ASP A 138 -10.57 2.79 3.33
N LEU A 139 -10.77 3.86 2.55
CA LEU A 139 -11.64 4.97 2.92
C LEU A 139 -13.11 4.56 3.10
N GLN A 140 -13.59 3.56 2.35
CA GLN A 140 -14.97 3.10 2.45
C GLN A 140 -15.22 2.41 3.79
N SER A 141 -14.30 1.55 4.23
CA SER A 141 -14.40 0.92 5.55
C SER A 141 -14.30 1.96 6.68
N ALA A 142 -13.45 2.98 6.52
CA ALA A 142 -13.37 4.09 7.49
C ALA A 142 -14.69 4.86 7.58
N LEU A 143 -15.29 5.23 6.44
CA LEU A 143 -16.59 5.92 6.41
C LEU A 143 -17.71 5.07 7.02
N ASN A 144 -17.72 3.77 6.76
CA ASN A 144 -18.70 2.86 7.34
C ASN A 144 -18.52 2.72 8.85
N ALA A 145 -17.28 2.69 9.35
CA ALA A 145 -17.00 2.71 10.78
C ALA A 145 -17.46 4.02 11.43
N ALA A 146 -17.17 5.17 10.81
CA ALA A 146 -17.59 6.48 11.32
C ALA A 146 -19.11 6.61 11.45
N LYS A 147 -19.89 6.01 10.52
CA LYS A 147 -21.36 5.99 10.57
C LYS A 147 -21.95 5.10 11.66
N ARG A 148 -21.14 4.21 12.26
CA ARG A 148 -21.55 3.31 13.35
C ARG A 148 -21.24 3.89 14.73
N CYS A 149 -20.61 5.07 14.79
CA CYS A 149 -20.39 5.84 16.01
C CYS A 149 -21.69 6.45 16.52
#